data_AF-A0AAU5DRX2-F1
#
_entry.id   AF-A0AAU5DRX2-F1
#
_cell.length_a   1.000
_cell.length_b   1.000
_cell.length_c   1.000
_cell.angle_alpha   90.00
_cell.angle_beta   90.00
_cell.angle_gamma   90.00
#
_symmetry.space_group_name_H-M   'P 1'
#
loop_
_entity.id
_entity.type
_entity.pdbx_description
1 polymer ?
#
loop_
_entity_poly.entity_id
_entity_poly.type
_entity_poly.pdbx_seq_one_letter_code
_entity_poly.pdbx_strand_id
1 'polypeptide(L)'
;MTDWSQLSHAYGSAEDIPALLDRIASDPAPELWNDLWSALCHQGSVYPASFAALPWLADVAGGSDGEQAVSALTLAGAILAGSGQPHGAGDVRVQHAVEIGTLLSLANEHLRAATDRTEYVYLLEAVLSFEGVLGWSDDLAWGLTNEEYEVSCSGCEADLFIVLGERGLFSSSGDYALTEEDVDTRPLRPANPADLDGIGRRLHGIALADGRQEVADMLTYVFGDATCPDCEADFSVAAQVSARWSAMGQADTPWGRRP
;
A
#
# COMPACT_ATOMS: atom_id res chain seq x y z
N MET A 1 23.64 -15.84 -10.06
CA MET A 1 23.28 -15.00 -11.22
C MET A 1 21.93 -15.49 -11.70
N THR A 2 20.95 -14.61 -11.75
CA THR A 2 19.57 -14.91 -12.14
C THR A 2 19.49 -15.15 -13.65
N ASP A 3 18.84 -16.23 -14.08
CA ASP A 3 18.52 -16.46 -15.49
C ASP A 3 17.15 -15.86 -15.81
N TRP A 4 17.15 -14.60 -16.26
CA TRP A 4 15.95 -13.82 -16.54
C TRP A 4 15.13 -14.37 -17.73
N SER A 5 15.74 -15.17 -18.62
CA SER A 5 15.04 -15.81 -19.74
C SER A 5 14.01 -16.85 -19.31
N GLN A 6 14.14 -17.37 -18.09
CA GLN A 6 13.23 -18.35 -17.50
C GLN A 6 12.16 -17.70 -16.62
N LEU A 7 12.18 -16.37 -16.49
CA LEU A 7 11.26 -15.62 -15.66
C LEU A 7 10.26 -14.85 -16.52
N SER A 8 9.11 -14.56 -15.94
CA SER A 8 8.11 -13.69 -16.54
C SER A 8 7.81 -12.49 -15.64
N HIS A 9 7.30 -11.45 -16.28
CA HIS A 9 6.72 -10.27 -15.67
C HIS A 9 5.37 -9.98 -16.35
N ALA A 10 4.73 -8.84 -16.07
CA ALA A 10 3.39 -8.51 -16.55
C ALA A 10 3.20 -8.57 -18.07
N TYR A 11 4.26 -8.33 -18.85
CA TYR A 11 4.18 -8.23 -20.31
C TYR A 11 4.84 -9.41 -21.04
N GLY A 12 5.24 -10.46 -20.32
CA GLY A 12 5.83 -11.66 -20.91
C GLY A 12 7.20 -12.01 -20.32
N SER A 13 8.17 -12.26 -21.19
CA SER A 13 9.53 -12.68 -20.84
C SER A 13 10.31 -11.56 -20.16
N ALA A 14 11.05 -11.86 -19.09
CA ALA A 14 11.80 -10.87 -18.31
C ALA A 14 13.24 -10.61 -18.79
N GLU A 15 13.59 -11.00 -20.03
CA GLU A 15 14.92 -10.77 -20.61
C GLU A 15 15.29 -9.28 -20.73
N ASP A 16 14.30 -8.39 -20.73
CA ASP A 16 14.44 -6.95 -20.80
C ASP A 16 14.74 -6.29 -19.44
N ILE A 17 14.36 -6.92 -18.33
CA ILE A 17 14.53 -6.37 -16.98
C ILE A 17 15.98 -6.01 -16.65
N PRO A 18 17.00 -6.85 -16.91
CA PRO A 18 18.39 -6.48 -16.61
C PRO A 18 18.84 -5.17 -17.26
N ALA A 19 18.46 -4.95 -18.53
CA ALA A 19 18.79 -3.72 -19.23
C ALA A 19 18.07 -2.51 -18.63
N LEU A 20 16.86 -2.69 -18.10
CA LEU A 20 16.13 -1.64 -17.39
C LEU A 20 16.80 -1.31 -16.04
N LEU A 21 17.20 -2.33 -15.26
CA LEU A 21 17.93 -2.15 -13.99
C LEU A 21 19.25 -1.41 -14.20
N ASP A 22 20.02 -1.78 -15.23
CA ASP A 22 21.29 -1.13 -15.57
C ASP A 22 21.10 0.35 -15.95
N ARG A 23 20.01 0.68 -16.64
CA ARG A 23 19.67 2.06 -17.00
C ARG A 23 19.32 2.87 -15.76
N ILE A 24 18.51 2.34 -14.85
CA ILE A 24 18.19 3.01 -13.58
C ILE A 24 19.45 3.25 -12.77
N ALA A 25 20.35 2.26 -12.68
CA ALA A 25 21.60 2.39 -11.94
C ALA A 25 22.56 3.43 -12.54
N SER A 26 22.49 3.69 -13.85
CA SER A 26 23.41 4.60 -14.55
C SER A 26 22.89 6.03 -14.66
N ASP A 27 21.59 6.19 -14.93
CA ASP A 27 20.92 7.47 -15.16
C ASP A 27 19.47 7.36 -14.70
N PRO A 28 19.23 7.40 -13.36
CA PRO A 28 17.92 7.18 -12.81
C PRO A 28 16.95 8.28 -13.24
N ALA A 29 15.74 7.88 -13.64
CA ALA A 29 14.66 8.79 -13.98
C ALA A 29 13.32 8.22 -13.48
N PRO A 30 12.35 9.07 -13.07
CA PRO A 30 11.05 8.61 -12.59
C PRO A 30 10.33 7.69 -13.58
N GLU A 31 10.47 7.93 -14.88
CA GLU A 31 9.86 7.12 -15.93
C GLU A 31 10.41 5.69 -15.95
N LEU A 32 11.70 5.50 -15.65
CA LEU A 32 12.30 4.16 -15.59
C LEU A 32 11.81 3.37 -14.38
N TRP A 33 11.61 4.04 -13.25
CA TRP A 33 10.99 3.42 -12.08
C TRP A 33 9.54 3.05 -12.35
N ASN A 34 8.80 3.90 -13.06
CA ASN A 34 7.42 3.59 -13.49
C ASN A 34 7.39 2.38 -14.43
N ASP A 35 8.30 2.31 -15.40
CA ASP A 35 8.43 1.15 -16.29
C ASP A 35 8.72 -0.14 -15.50
N LEU A 36 9.65 -0.07 -14.54
CA LEU A 36 10.03 -1.21 -13.70
C LEU A 36 8.85 -1.64 -12.81
N TRP A 37 8.18 -0.69 -12.17
CA TRP A 37 6.99 -0.93 -11.37
C TRP A 37 5.90 -1.59 -12.21
N SER A 38 5.63 -1.05 -13.39
CA SER A 38 4.60 -1.58 -14.28
C SER A 38 4.93 -2.99 -14.76
N ALA A 39 6.21 -3.33 -14.94
CA ALA A 39 6.61 -4.70 -15.26
C ALA A 39 6.47 -5.65 -14.06
N LEU A 40 6.94 -5.26 -12.88
CA LEU A 40 7.11 -6.15 -11.72
C LEU A 40 5.92 -6.18 -10.76
N CYS A 41 5.05 -5.18 -10.74
CA CYS A 41 3.93 -5.03 -9.81
C CYS A 41 2.66 -4.53 -10.49
N HIS A 42 2.40 -5.01 -11.71
CA HIS A 42 1.29 -4.53 -12.53
C HIS A 42 -0.04 -4.70 -11.82
N GLN A 43 -0.67 -3.57 -11.47
CA GLN A 43 -1.96 -3.54 -10.80
C GLN A 43 -2.01 -4.37 -9.50
N GLY A 44 -0.87 -4.44 -8.80
CA GLY A 44 -0.68 -5.23 -7.58
C GLY A 44 -0.46 -6.73 -7.81
N SER A 45 -0.36 -7.18 -9.06
CA SER A 45 0.05 -8.56 -9.38
C SER A 45 1.56 -8.68 -9.42
N VAL A 46 2.09 -9.77 -8.89
CA VAL A 46 3.54 -10.04 -8.86
C VAL A 46 3.90 -11.32 -9.60
N TYR A 47 5.16 -11.41 -10.02
CA TYR A 47 5.65 -12.41 -10.96
C TYR A 47 7.02 -12.96 -10.50
N PRO A 48 7.52 -14.07 -11.09
CA PRO A 48 8.85 -14.57 -10.78
C PRO A 48 9.96 -13.51 -10.95
N ALA A 49 9.84 -12.62 -11.95
CA ALA A 49 10.79 -11.51 -12.13
C ALA A 49 10.75 -10.49 -10.98
N SER A 50 9.61 -10.31 -10.31
CA SER A 50 9.45 -9.39 -9.19
C SER A 50 10.35 -9.78 -8.03
N PHE A 51 10.29 -11.04 -7.62
CA PHE A 51 11.12 -11.55 -6.52
C PHE A 51 12.61 -11.59 -6.89
N ALA A 52 12.93 -11.90 -8.15
CA ALA A 52 14.30 -11.89 -8.65
C ALA A 52 14.97 -10.51 -8.61
N ALA A 53 14.20 -9.42 -8.58
CA ALA A 53 14.70 -8.05 -8.45
C ALA A 53 15.02 -7.65 -7.00
N LEU A 54 14.55 -8.38 -5.98
CA LEU A 54 14.73 -8.00 -4.56
C LEU A 54 16.19 -7.77 -4.14
N PRO A 55 17.19 -8.59 -4.58
CA PRO A 55 18.59 -8.32 -4.25
C PRO A 55 19.10 -6.99 -4.82
N TRP A 56 18.66 -6.63 -6.03
CA TRP A 56 19.04 -5.36 -6.64
C TRP A 56 18.36 -4.18 -5.94
N LEU A 57 17.08 -4.31 -5.58
CA LEU A 57 16.36 -3.30 -4.81
C LEU A 57 16.99 -3.06 -3.44
N ALA A 58 17.45 -4.12 -2.77
CA ALA A 58 18.17 -4.00 -1.50
C ALA A 58 19.51 -3.26 -1.64
N ASP A 59 20.24 -3.47 -2.74
CA ASP A 59 21.49 -2.75 -3.03
C ASP A 59 21.23 -1.26 -3.29
N VAL A 60 20.22 -0.94 -4.12
CA VAL A 60 19.83 0.45 -4.39
C VAL A 60 19.36 1.16 -3.12
N ALA A 61 18.57 0.48 -2.28
CA ALA A 61 18.13 1.02 -0.99
C ALA A 61 19.28 1.31 -0.02
N GLY A 62 20.39 0.56 -0.11
CA GLY A 62 21.60 0.79 0.68
C GLY A 62 22.53 1.86 0.11
N GLY A 63 22.18 2.45 -1.03
CA GLY A 63 22.95 3.51 -1.69
C GLY A 63 22.92 4.85 -0.95
N SER A 64 23.69 5.81 -1.45
CA SER A 64 23.74 7.17 -0.88
C SER A 64 22.65 8.11 -1.38
N ASP A 65 21.89 7.71 -2.40
CA ASP A 65 20.82 8.50 -2.99
C ASP A 65 19.49 8.16 -2.30
N GLY A 66 19.00 9.11 -1.50
CA GLY A 66 17.79 8.90 -0.70
C GLY A 66 16.52 8.74 -1.52
N GLU A 67 16.42 9.41 -2.67
CA GLU A 67 15.24 9.32 -3.54
C GLU A 67 15.18 7.93 -4.19
N GLN A 68 16.32 7.46 -4.71
CA GLN A 68 16.43 6.10 -5.26
C GLN A 68 16.17 5.03 -4.20
N ALA A 69 16.63 5.26 -2.97
CA ALA A 69 16.36 4.34 -1.87
C ALA A 69 14.86 4.25 -1.56
N VAL A 70 14.15 5.38 -1.50
CA VAL A 70 12.69 5.38 -1.30
C VAL A 70 11.97 4.66 -2.44
N SER A 71 12.33 4.90 -3.71
CA SER A 71 11.75 4.17 -4.85
C SER A 71 11.99 2.65 -4.76
N ALA A 72 13.20 2.24 -4.35
CA ALA A 72 13.51 0.83 -4.19
C ALA A 72 12.73 0.17 -3.05
N LEU A 73 12.62 0.85 -1.90
CA LEU A 73 11.91 0.37 -0.71
C LEU A 73 10.41 0.24 -0.96
N THR A 74 9.81 1.23 -1.61
CA THR A 74 8.37 1.22 -1.94
C THR A 74 8.03 0.12 -2.93
N LEU A 75 8.84 -0.06 -3.99
CA LEU A 75 8.64 -1.15 -4.95
C LEU A 75 8.85 -2.52 -4.29
N ALA A 76 9.89 -2.70 -3.47
CA ALA A 76 10.12 -3.95 -2.76
C ALA A 76 8.97 -4.28 -1.77
N GLY A 77 8.43 -3.26 -1.10
CA GLY A 77 7.24 -3.38 -0.25
C GLY A 77 6.04 -3.91 -1.02
N ALA A 78 5.73 -3.31 -2.18
CA ALA A 78 4.64 -3.75 -3.05
C ALA A 78 4.83 -5.18 -3.57
N ILE A 79 6.06 -5.57 -3.95
CA ILE A 79 6.38 -6.93 -4.38
C ILE A 79 6.06 -7.95 -3.27
N LEU A 80 6.41 -7.64 -2.02
CA LEU A 80 6.16 -8.56 -0.92
C LEU A 80 4.73 -8.56 -0.41
N ALA A 81 3.99 -7.47 -0.60
CA ALA A 81 2.56 -7.45 -0.34
C ALA A 81 1.84 -8.49 -1.23
N GLY A 82 2.26 -8.60 -2.50
CA GLY A 82 1.81 -9.63 -3.44
C GLY A 82 2.35 -11.05 -3.20
N SER A 83 3.24 -11.29 -2.24
CA SER A 83 3.91 -12.59 -2.06
C SER A 83 2.99 -13.77 -1.68
N GLY A 84 1.75 -13.50 -1.28
CA GLY A 84 0.73 -14.52 -1.04
C GLY A 84 0.00 -15.03 -2.30
N GLN A 85 0.21 -14.39 -3.45
CA GLN A 85 -0.47 -14.71 -4.71
C GLN A 85 0.07 -15.99 -5.36
N PRO A 86 -0.69 -16.66 -6.26
CA PRO A 86 -0.17 -17.77 -7.04
C PRO A 86 0.80 -17.28 -8.13
N HIS A 87 2.11 -17.29 -7.85
CA HIS A 87 3.15 -16.82 -8.78
C HIS A 87 4.18 -17.89 -9.19
N GLY A 88 4.18 -19.07 -8.56
CA GLY A 88 5.05 -20.19 -8.93
C GLY A 88 6.53 -20.08 -8.53
N ALA A 89 6.90 -19.06 -7.74
CA ALA A 89 8.29 -18.81 -7.30
C ALA A 89 8.69 -19.56 -6.01
N GLY A 90 7.79 -20.35 -5.43
CA GLY A 90 8.03 -21.04 -4.16
C GLY A 90 7.95 -20.10 -2.95
N ASP A 91 8.62 -20.46 -1.85
CA ASP A 91 8.64 -19.68 -0.61
C ASP A 91 9.61 -18.49 -0.71
N VAL A 92 9.12 -17.38 -1.28
CA VAL A 92 9.91 -16.17 -1.55
C VAL A 92 10.46 -15.52 -0.29
N ARG A 93 9.76 -15.61 0.85
CA ARG A 93 10.22 -15.04 2.12
C ARG A 93 11.41 -15.80 2.67
N VAL A 94 11.40 -17.12 2.56
CA VAL A 94 12.56 -17.95 2.94
C VAL A 94 13.72 -17.73 1.97
N GLN A 95 13.45 -17.66 0.67
CA GLN A 95 14.49 -17.49 -0.36
C GLN A 95 15.20 -16.13 -0.27
N HIS A 96 14.48 -15.07 0.09
CA HIS A 96 14.98 -13.69 0.13
C HIS A 96 15.06 -13.11 1.56
N ALA A 97 15.18 -13.97 2.58
CA ALA A 97 15.14 -13.54 3.98
C ALA A 97 16.22 -12.47 4.32
N VAL A 98 17.38 -12.54 3.68
CA VAL A 98 18.50 -11.60 3.89
C VAL A 98 18.17 -10.23 3.30
N GLU A 99 17.66 -10.21 2.07
CA GLU A 99 17.24 -8.99 1.38
C GLU A 99 16.09 -8.33 2.14
N ILE A 100 15.08 -9.11 2.56
CA ILE A 100 13.94 -8.61 3.34
C ILE A 100 14.40 -7.99 4.66
N GLY A 101 15.34 -8.61 5.38
CA GLY A 101 15.87 -8.05 6.62
C GLY A 101 16.63 -6.73 6.40
N THR A 102 17.35 -6.63 5.29
CA THR A 102 18.06 -5.41 4.88
C THR A 102 17.08 -4.29 4.54
N LEU A 103 16.10 -4.59 3.67
CA LEU A 103 15.04 -3.66 3.25
C LEU A 103 14.22 -3.17 4.44
N LEU A 104 13.85 -4.05 5.38
CA LEU A 104 13.13 -3.66 6.59
C LEU A 104 13.93 -2.67 7.44
N SER A 105 15.23 -2.90 7.60
CA SER A 105 16.09 -2.03 8.40
C SER A 105 16.19 -0.64 7.78
N LEU A 106 16.44 -0.58 6.46
CA LEU A 106 16.53 0.66 5.69
C LEU A 106 15.18 1.40 5.64
N ALA A 107 14.07 0.68 5.43
CA ALA A 107 12.73 1.26 5.46
C ALA A 107 12.44 1.98 6.77
N ASN A 108 12.80 1.38 7.92
CA ASN A 108 12.63 2.02 9.23
C ASN A 108 13.53 3.26 9.40
N GLU A 109 14.72 3.29 8.81
CA GLU A 109 15.60 4.47 8.83
C GLU A 109 15.00 5.61 8.02
N HIS A 110 14.59 5.34 6.79
CA HIS A 110 13.95 6.32 5.91
C HIS A 110 12.60 6.79 6.47
N LEU A 111 11.79 5.89 7.04
CA LEU A 111 10.50 6.24 7.65
C LEU A 111 10.63 7.33 8.72
N ARG A 112 11.60 7.17 9.64
CA ARG A 112 11.88 8.15 10.69
C ARG A 112 12.40 9.48 10.13
N ALA A 113 13.10 9.45 9.00
CA ALA A 113 13.61 10.64 8.30
C ALA A 113 12.58 11.30 7.38
N ALA A 114 11.46 10.61 7.12
CA ALA A 114 10.20 11.08 6.57
C ALA A 114 10.02 12.59 6.71
N THR A 115 9.64 13.37 5.70
CA THR A 115 9.05 14.71 5.96
C THR A 115 7.72 14.88 5.28
N ASP A 116 7.64 14.41 4.03
CA ASP A 116 6.42 14.29 3.26
C ASP A 116 5.49 13.19 3.81
N ARG A 117 4.19 13.48 3.84
CA ARG A 117 3.15 12.56 4.33
C ARG A 117 3.04 11.32 3.46
N THR A 118 3.06 11.51 2.15
CA THR A 118 2.88 10.44 1.17
C THR A 118 4.04 9.46 1.22
N GLU A 119 5.28 9.98 1.19
CA GLU A 119 6.48 9.17 1.37
C GLU A 119 6.46 8.40 2.70
N TYR A 120 6.14 9.06 3.81
CA TYR A 120 6.08 8.44 5.13
C TYR A 120 5.10 7.26 5.15
N VAL A 121 3.90 7.45 4.60
CA VAL A 121 2.86 6.43 4.57
C VAL A 121 3.26 5.23 3.69
N TYR A 122 3.87 5.46 2.52
CA TYR A 122 4.37 4.37 1.67
C TYR A 122 5.51 3.59 2.33
N LEU A 123 6.42 4.25 3.03
CA LEU A 123 7.47 3.59 3.79
C LEU A 123 6.90 2.78 4.96
N LEU A 124 5.85 3.28 5.62
CA LEU A 124 5.16 2.57 6.70
C LEU A 124 4.49 1.30 6.18
N GLU A 125 3.83 1.38 5.02
CA GLU A 125 3.25 0.21 4.34
C GLU A 125 4.34 -0.79 3.93
N ALA A 126 5.46 -0.31 3.38
CA ALA A 126 6.59 -1.19 3.03
C ALA A 126 7.13 -1.94 4.26
N VAL A 127 7.25 -1.28 5.43
CA VAL A 127 7.63 -1.93 6.69
C VAL A 127 6.66 -3.07 7.04
N LEU A 128 5.35 -2.85 6.93
CA LEU A 128 4.35 -3.90 7.17
C LEU A 128 4.52 -5.08 6.20
N SER A 129 4.77 -4.81 4.92
CA SER A 129 5.02 -5.81 3.90
C SER A 129 6.28 -6.63 4.19
N PHE A 130 7.38 -6.00 4.60
CA PHE A 130 8.60 -6.72 4.96
C PHE A 130 8.40 -7.63 6.18
N GLU A 131 7.63 -7.20 7.17
CA GLU A 131 7.28 -7.99 8.35
C GLU A 131 6.25 -9.10 8.08
N GLY A 132 5.55 -9.04 6.95
CA GLY A 132 4.51 -10.01 6.61
C GLY A 132 3.19 -9.80 7.36
N VAL A 133 2.89 -8.54 7.72
CA VAL A 133 1.58 -8.17 8.25
C VAL A 133 0.57 -8.21 7.10
N LEU A 134 -0.48 -9.01 7.24
CA LEU A 134 -1.52 -9.17 6.20
C LEU A 134 -2.61 -8.11 6.34
N GLY A 135 -3.23 -7.74 5.21
CA GLY A 135 -4.45 -6.93 5.11
C GLY A 135 -4.24 -5.41 5.15
N TRP A 136 -3.14 -4.93 5.75
CA TRP A 136 -2.79 -3.50 5.77
C TRP A 136 -1.56 -3.16 4.92
N SER A 137 -0.91 -4.17 4.35
CA SER A 137 0.28 -4.03 3.47
C SER A 137 -0.02 -3.53 2.06
N ASP A 138 -1.29 -3.41 1.68
CA ASP A 138 -1.74 -3.06 0.33
C ASP A 138 -2.71 -1.87 0.27
N ASP A 139 -3.40 -1.58 1.38
CA ASP A 139 -4.49 -0.60 1.43
C ASP A 139 -4.19 0.57 2.37
N LEU A 140 -3.20 0.47 3.26
CA LEU A 140 -2.90 1.53 4.22
C LEU A 140 -2.52 2.81 3.49
N ALA A 141 -1.60 2.70 2.53
CA ALA A 141 -1.11 3.85 1.80
C ALA A 141 -2.16 4.42 0.87
N TRP A 142 -2.99 3.58 0.24
CA TRP A 142 -4.04 4.05 -0.66
C TRP A 142 -4.92 5.10 0.01
N GLY A 143 -5.58 4.77 1.12
CA GLY A 143 -6.57 5.69 1.68
C GLY A 143 -5.97 6.84 2.48
N LEU A 144 -4.78 6.67 3.08
CA LEU A 144 -4.11 7.78 3.76
C LEU A 144 -3.47 8.78 2.79
N THR A 145 -3.05 8.35 1.60
CA THR A 145 -2.46 9.27 0.60
C THR A 145 -3.51 9.96 -0.25
N ASN A 146 -4.57 9.22 -0.63
CA ASN A 146 -5.71 9.77 -1.38
C ASN A 146 -6.77 10.43 -0.48
N GLU A 147 -6.61 10.33 0.85
CA GLU A 147 -7.57 10.81 1.85
C GLU A 147 -8.97 10.18 1.70
N GLU A 148 -9.02 8.95 1.18
CA GLU A 148 -10.27 8.26 0.86
C GLU A 148 -10.12 6.73 0.88
N TYR A 149 -11.04 6.03 1.53
CA TYR A 149 -11.26 4.60 1.29
C TYR A 149 -12.59 4.34 0.61
N GLU A 150 -12.61 3.39 -0.32
CA GLU A 150 -13.83 2.81 -0.86
C GLU A 150 -14.17 1.51 -0.15
N VAL A 151 -15.35 1.42 0.46
CA VAL A 151 -15.80 0.26 1.22
C VAL A 151 -17.24 -0.10 0.90
N SER A 152 -17.65 -1.34 1.14
CA SER A 152 -19.05 -1.74 1.03
C SER A 152 -19.74 -1.65 2.39
N CYS A 153 -20.98 -1.17 2.43
CA CYS A 153 -21.78 -1.13 3.65
C CYS A 153 -22.10 -2.54 4.15
N SER A 154 -21.92 -2.80 5.45
CA SER A 154 -22.29 -4.09 6.06
C SER A 154 -23.80 -4.36 6.16
N GLY A 155 -24.63 -3.32 5.98
CA GLY A 155 -26.08 -3.40 6.09
C GLY A 155 -26.79 -3.54 4.75
N CYS A 156 -26.56 -2.58 3.85
CA CYS A 156 -27.23 -2.51 2.55
C CYS A 156 -26.33 -2.82 1.35
N GLU A 157 -25.05 -3.16 1.57
CA GLU A 157 -24.05 -3.46 0.52
C GLU A 157 -23.76 -2.32 -0.48
N ALA A 158 -24.29 -1.11 -0.24
CA ALA A 158 -23.96 0.06 -1.03
C ALA A 158 -22.45 0.35 -0.99
N ASP A 159 -21.90 0.77 -2.13
CA ASP A 159 -20.54 1.30 -2.20
C ASP A 159 -20.48 2.65 -1.50
N LEU A 160 -19.52 2.81 -0.61
CA LEU A 160 -19.33 3.98 0.23
C LEU A 160 -17.92 4.52 0.08
N PHE A 161 -17.81 5.84 0.07
CA PHE A 161 -16.56 6.57 0.24
C PHE A 161 -16.40 6.97 1.70
N ILE A 162 -15.22 6.74 2.27
CA ILE A 162 -14.79 7.17 3.60
C ILE A 162 -13.73 8.25 3.39
N VAL A 163 -14.12 9.51 3.55
CA VAL A 163 -13.28 10.68 3.29
C VAL A 163 -12.57 11.11 4.58
N LEU A 164 -11.25 11.29 4.51
CA LEU A 164 -10.34 11.37 5.67
C LEU A 164 -9.32 12.50 5.54
N GLY A 165 -9.71 13.72 5.18
CA GLY A 165 -8.71 14.78 4.95
C GLY A 165 -9.26 16.15 4.60
N GLU A 166 -8.66 16.80 3.60
CA GLU A 166 -8.92 18.19 3.23
C GLU A 166 -10.38 18.43 2.83
N ARG A 167 -11.02 17.43 2.21
CA ARG A 167 -12.41 17.49 1.79
C ARG A 167 -13.40 17.28 2.94
N GLY A 168 -12.93 16.79 4.09
CA GLY A 168 -13.74 16.55 5.28
C GLY A 168 -13.53 15.17 5.89
N LEU A 169 -14.35 14.88 6.90
CA LEU A 169 -14.30 13.65 7.69
C LEU A 169 -15.69 13.03 7.73
N PHE A 170 -16.07 12.34 6.67
CA PHE A 170 -17.41 11.79 6.51
C PHE A 170 -17.45 10.51 5.67
N SER A 171 -18.56 9.79 5.76
CA SER A 171 -18.96 8.74 4.82
C SER A 171 -20.02 9.25 3.84
N SER A 172 -19.99 8.75 2.61
CA SER A 172 -20.91 9.11 1.52
C SER A 172 -21.23 7.88 0.66
N SER A 173 -22.46 7.75 0.14
CA SER A 173 -22.85 6.78 -0.90
C SER A 173 -22.84 7.37 -2.31
N GLY A 174 -22.76 8.70 -2.43
CA GLY A 174 -22.71 9.41 -3.70
C GLY A 174 -21.29 9.86 -4.06
N ASP A 175 -21.08 10.08 -5.36
CA ASP A 175 -19.85 10.68 -5.90
C ASP A 175 -19.76 12.16 -5.50
N TYR A 176 -19.17 12.36 -4.32
CA TYR A 176 -18.94 13.67 -3.71
C TYR A 176 -17.83 14.46 -4.41
N ALA A 177 -17.06 13.82 -5.31
CA ALA A 177 -15.94 14.44 -6.00
C ALA A 177 -16.35 15.10 -7.33
N LEU A 178 -17.37 14.58 -8.00
CA LEU A 178 -17.79 15.02 -9.34
C LEU A 178 -19.09 15.83 -9.36
N THR A 179 -19.78 15.97 -8.23
CA THR A 179 -21.10 16.61 -8.18
C THR A 179 -21.05 17.98 -7.47
N GLU A 180 -21.76 18.97 -8.02
CA GLU A 180 -22.02 20.27 -7.37
C GLU A 180 -23.25 20.21 -6.44
N GLU A 181 -23.91 19.06 -6.37
CA GLU A 181 -25.10 18.84 -5.53
C GLU A 181 -24.68 18.38 -4.12
N ASP A 182 -25.48 18.75 -3.11
CA ASP A 182 -25.26 18.29 -1.73
C ASP A 182 -25.44 16.76 -1.67
N VAL A 183 -24.33 16.04 -1.54
CA VAL A 183 -24.35 14.60 -1.29
C VAL A 183 -24.69 14.34 0.17
N ASP A 184 -25.55 13.35 0.45
CA ASP A 184 -25.87 12.99 1.84
C ASP A 184 -24.64 12.38 2.51
N THR A 185 -24.21 12.99 3.61
CA THR A 185 -23.00 12.60 4.33
C THR A 185 -23.29 12.32 5.79
N ARG A 186 -22.46 11.47 6.40
CA ARG A 186 -22.49 11.23 7.85
C ARG A 186 -21.08 11.43 8.41
N PRO A 187 -20.92 12.18 9.52
CA PRO A 187 -19.61 12.43 10.09
C PRO A 187 -18.95 11.14 10.57
N LEU A 188 -17.65 11.01 10.34
CA LEU A 188 -16.88 9.91 10.91
C LEU A 188 -16.69 10.11 12.41
N ARG A 189 -16.57 8.98 13.12
CA ARG A 189 -16.30 8.96 14.55
C ARG A 189 -14.89 8.42 14.78
N PRO A 190 -13.96 9.23 15.28
CA PRO A 190 -12.62 8.75 15.56
C PRO A 190 -12.65 7.80 16.77
N ALA A 191 -11.84 6.74 16.71
CA ALA A 191 -11.52 5.96 17.88
C ALA A 191 -10.77 6.83 18.90
N ASN A 192 -11.03 6.60 20.18
CA ASN A 192 -10.20 7.15 21.23
C ASN A 192 -8.81 6.51 21.16
N PRO A 193 -7.70 7.28 21.07
CA PRO A 193 -6.35 6.73 20.99
C PRO A 193 -5.99 5.75 22.10
N ALA A 194 -6.57 5.91 23.30
CA ALA A 194 -6.35 5.00 24.42
C ALA A 194 -7.01 3.62 24.23
N ASP A 195 -8.02 3.54 23.37
CA ASP A 195 -8.82 2.33 23.12
C ASP A 195 -8.34 1.58 21.86
N LEU A 196 -7.46 2.19 21.04
CA LEU A 196 -6.81 1.52 19.90
C LEU A 196 -6.08 0.26 20.37
N ASP A 197 -6.15 -0.81 19.58
CA ASP A 197 -5.46 -2.08 19.82
C ASP A 197 -4.77 -2.62 18.56
N GLY A 198 -4.13 -3.78 18.67
CA GLY A 198 -3.51 -4.50 17.55
C GLY A 198 -2.64 -3.61 16.64
N ILE A 199 -2.92 -3.70 15.33
CA ILE A 199 -2.21 -2.93 14.30
C ILE A 199 -2.53 -1.43 14.38
N GLY A 200 -3.76 -1.04 14.75
CA GLY A 200 -4.14 0.37 14.87
C GLY A 200 -3.35 1.11 15.94
N ARG A 201 -3.22 0.52 17.14
CA ARG A 201 -2.37 1.07 18.21
C ARG A 201 -0.92 1.21 17.76
N ARG A 202 -0.42 0.21 17.05
CA ARG A 202 0.96 0.19 16.58
C ARG A 202 1.22 1.30 15.57
N LEU A 203 0.43 1.40 14.50
CA LEU A 203 0.59 2.42 13.46
C LEU A 203 0.47 3.83 14.03
N HIS A 204 -0.55 4.06 14.87
CA HIS A 204 -0.74 5.34 15.56
C HIS A 204 0.47 5.68 16.46
N GLY A 205 0.98 4.69 17.20
CA GLY A 205 2.16 4.87 18.06
C GLY A 205 3.44 5.21 17.28
N ILE A 206 3.67 4.56 16.14
CA ILE A 206 4.81 4.86 15.25
C ILE A 206 4.67 6.29 14.70
N ALA A 207 3.50 6.64 14.17
CA ALA A 207 3.23 7.99 13.67
C ALA A 207 3.49 9.08 14.71
N LEU A 208 3.03 8.90 15.95
CA LEU A 208 3.32 9.84 17.03
C LEU A 208 4.81 9.90 17.41
N ALA A 209 5.47 8.75 17.50
CA ALA A 209 6.90 8.68 17.84
C ALA A 209 7.77 9.41 16.80
N ASP A 210 7.36 9.35 15.53
CA ASP A 210 8.04 9.99 14.41
C ASP A 210 7.58 11.43 14.15
N GLY A 211 6.70 11.97 15.02
CA GLY A 211 6.21 13.35 14.95
C GLY A 211 5.17 13.62 13.85
N ARG A 212 4.58 12.58 13.27
CA ARG A 212 3.54 12.66 12.23
C ARG A 212 2.15 12.77 12.85
N GLN A 213 1.85 13.93 13.44
CA GLN A 213 0.57 14.16 14.11
C GLN A 213 -0.62 13.98 13.15
N GLU A 214 -0.51 14.48 11.92
CA GLU A 214 -1.57 14.37 10.91
C GLU A 214 -1.91 12.91 10.60
N VAL A 215 -0.89 12.07 10.32
CA VAL A 215 -1.09 10.64 10.06
C VAL A 215 -1.66 9.94 11.29
N ALA A 216 -1.18 10.27 12.50
CA ALA A 216 -1.73 9.72 13.74
C ALA A 216 -3.22 10.07 13.91
N ASP A 217 -3.62 11.31 13.62
CA ASP A 217 -5.01 11.76 13.70
C ASP A 217 -5.87 11.03 12.66
N MET A 218 -5.43 10.92 11.41
CA MET A 218 -6.12 10.15 10.36
C MET A 218 -6.32 8.68 10.77
N LEU A 219 -5.31 8.05 11.38
CA LEU A 219 -5.41 6.67 11.86
C LEU A 219 -6.51 6.49 12.91
N THR A 220 -6.84 7.51 13.71
CA THR A 220 -7.99 7.40 14.64
C THR A 220 -9.32 7.24 13.92
N TYR A 221 -9.47 7.80 12.72
CA TYR A 221 -10.66 7.64 11.89
C TYR A 221 -10.64 6.32 11.10
N VAL A 222 -9.48 5.91 10.59
CA VAL A 222 -9.32 4.60 9.93
C VAL A 222 -9.68 3.45 10.87
N PHE A 223 -9.26 3.54 12.14
CA PHE A 223 -9.59 2.56 13.18
C PHE A 223 -10.83 2.95 14.00
N GLY A 224 -11.61 3.92 13.54
CA GLY A 224 -12.87 4.36 14.12
C GLY A 224 -14.09 3.76 13.43
N ASP A 225 -15.21 4.49 13.52
CA ASP A 225 -16.51 4.07 13.01
C ASP A 225 -17.09 5.08 12.00
N ALA A 226 -17.90 4.55 11.09
CA ALA A 226 -18.68 5.32 10.12
C ALA A 226 -20.16 4.91 10.17
N THR A 227 -21.02 5.75 9.60
CA THR A 227 -22.46 5.47 9.41
C THR A 227 -22.79 5.51 7.94
N CYS A 228 -23.51 4.51 7.44
CA CYS A 228 -24.01 4.54 6.07
C CYS A 228 -25.10 5.63 5.92
N PRO A 229 -24.99 6.57 4.96
CA PRO A 229 -26.05 7.57 4.73
C PRO A 229 -27.37 6.94 4.28
N ASP A 230 -27.35 5.83 3.55
CA ASP A 230 -28.54 5.22 2.95
C ASP A 230 -29.37 4.37 3.93
N CYS A 231 -28.71 3.58 4.79
CA CYS A 231 -29.37 2.64 5.70
C CYS A 231 -29.12 2.91 7.19
N GLU A 232 -28.33 3.93 7.51
CA GLU A 232 -27.98 4.35 8.88
C GLU A 232 -27.24 3.28 9.71
N ALA A 233 -26.77 2.20 9.09
CA ALA A 233 -25.97 1.20 9.77
C ALA A 233 -24.60 1.76 10.17
N ASP A 234 -24.24 1.56 11.44
CA ASP A 234 -22.90 1.83 11.96
C ASP A 234 -21.97 0.65 11.67
N PHE A 235 -20.72 0.95 11.31
CA PHE A 235 -19.69 -0.06 11.05
C PHE A 235 -18.29 0.48 11.34
N SER A 236 -17.36 -0.44 11.62
CA SER A 236 -15.94 -0.14 11.74
C SER A 236 -15.32 0.04 10.34
N VAL A 237 -14.62 1.16 10.13
CA VAL A 237 -13.94 1.46 8.86
C VAL A 237 -12.88 0.41 8.56
N ALA A 238 -11.98 0.16 9.50
CA ALA A 238 -10.93 -0.86 9.43
C ALA A 238 -11.46 -2.25 9.05
N ALA A 239 -12.61 -2.66 9.60
CA ALA A 239 -13.21 -3.95 9.30
C ALA A 239 -13.68 -4.04 7.83
N GLN A 240 -14.25 -2.97 7.28
CA GLN A 240 -14.72 -2.97 5.88
C GLN A 240 -13.57 -2.83 4.87
N VAL A 241 -12.54 -2.03 5.18
CA VAL A 241 -11.31 -1.97 4.39
C VAL A 241 -10.69 -3.38 4.28
N SER A 242 -10.56 -4.09 5.40
CA SER A 242 -10.00 -5.45 5.43
C SER A 242 -10.90 -6.50 4.74
N ALA A 243 -12.22 -6.31 4.74
CA ALA A 243 -13.17 -7.24 4.12
C ALA A 243 -13.11 -7.23 2.59
N ARG A 244 -12.90 -6.05 1.98
CA ARG A 244 -12.73 -5.89 0.53
C ARG A 244 -11.56 -6.72 -0.01
N TRP A 245 -10.45 -6.80 0.73
CA TRP A 245 -9.32 -7.68 0.41
C TRP A 245 -9.71 -9.16 0.34
N SER A 246 -10.48 -9.63 1.32
CA SER A 246 -10.92 -11.03 1.37
C SER A 246 -11.84 -11.40 0.21
N ALA A 247 -12.64 -10.46 -0.28
CA ALA A 247 -13.52 -10.63 -1.43
C ALA A 247 -12.77 -10.52 -2.77
N MET A 248 -11.84 -9.57 -2.92
CA MET A 248 -11.05 -9.38 -4.14
C MET A 248 -10.00 -10.48 -4.37
N GLY A 249 -9.53 -11.15 -3.31
CA GLY A 249 -8.68 -12.34 -3.43
C GLY A 249 -9.41 -13.59 -3.94
N GLN A 250 -10.74 -13.56 -4.07
CA GLN A 250 -11.59 -14.68 -4.49
C GLN A 250 -12.32 -14.46 -5.82
N ALA A 251 -12.35 -13.24 -6.36
CA ALA A 251 -13.14 -12.90 -7.53
C ALA A 251 -12.28 -12.56 -8.76
N ASP A 252 -12.34 -13.41 -9.79
CA ASP A 252 -12.04 -13.05 -11.19
C ASP A 252 -13.15 -12.09 -11.67
N THR A 253 -13.08 -10.80 -11.32
CA THR A 253 -14.04 -9.79 -11.79
C THR A 253 -13.50 -8.90 -12.91
N PRO A 254 -14.33 -8.51 -13.90
CA PRO A 254 -13.89 -7.94 -15.17
C PRO A 254 -13.71 -6.41 -15.15
N TRP A 255 -13.92 -5.76 -14.00
CA TRP A 255 -13.79 -4.32 -13.86
C TRP A 255 -12.38 -4.00 -13.36
N GLY A 256 -11.62 -3.36 -14.26
CA GLY A 256 -10.17 -3.22 -14.21
C GLY A 256 -9.64 -2.58 -12.95
N ARG A 257 -8.52 -3.14 -12.48
CA ARG A 257 -7.65 -2.49 -11.51
C ARG A 257 -6.91 -1.33 -12.20
N ARG A 258 -6.81 -0.19 -11.51
CA ARG A 258 -5.81 0.90 -11.61
C ARG A 258 -5.48 1.50 -13.00
N PRO A 259 -5.59 2.83 -13.19
CA PRO A 259 -4.46 3.59 -13.72
C PRO A 259 -3.33 3.68 -12.68
#